data_AF-A0A1D2M5B5-F1
#
_entry.id   AF-A0A1D2M5B5-F1
#
_cell.length_a   1.000
_cell.length_b   1.000
_cell.length_c   1.000
_cell.angle_alpha   90.00
_cell.angle_beta   90.00
_cell.angle_gamma   90.00
#
_symmetry.space_group_name_H-M   'P 1'
#
loop_
_entity.id
_entity.type
_entity.pdbx_description
1 polymer ?
#
loop_
_entity_poly.entity_id
_entity_poly.type
_entity_poly.pdbx_seq_one_letter_code
_entity_poly.pdbx_strand_id
1 'polypeptide(L)'
;MDKTHLFPGAEMPRWNFTDFGHSFMIIFRVLCGEWIESMWDCMLVTGGACVPFFLATVVIGNLVVLNLFLALLLSSFGASNLSFLLTPKRTR
;
A
#
# COMPACT_ATOMS: atom_id res chain seq x y z
N MET A 1 -27.74 -9.16 7.77
CA MET A 1 -27.83 -8.29 8.97
C MET A 1 -26.83 -7.19 8.76
N ASP A 2 -27.32 -5.98 8.55
CA ASP A 2 -26.47 -4.83 8.29
C ASP A 2 -25.79 -4.37 9.59
N LYS A 3 -24.46 -4.29 9.59
CA LYS A 3 -23.66 -3.95 10.78
C LYS A 3 -23.46 -2.44 10.94
N THR A 4 -24.16 -1.65 10.13
CA THR A 4 -24.16 -0.17 10.14
C THR A 4 -24.45 0.44 11.51
N HIS A 5 -25.27 -0.21 12.34
CA HIS A 5 -25.57 0.23 13.72
C HIS A 5 -24.36 0.28 14.66
N LEU A 6 -23.23 -0.36 14.31
CA LEU A 6 -22.00 -0.32 15.09
C LEU A 6 -21.23 1.00 14.90
N PHE A 7 -21.60 1.78 13.88
CA PHE A 7 -20.92 3.03 13.52
C PHE A 7 -21.74 4.25 13.97
N PRO A 8 -21.06 5.35 14.34
CA PRO A 8 -21.74 6.58 14.73
C PRO A 8 -22.61 7.09 13.58
N GLY A 9 -23.89 7.35 13.87
CA GLY A 9 -24.87 7.81 12.87
C GLY A 9 -25.61 6.70 12.12
N ALA A 10 -25.30 5.41 12.37
CA ALA A 10 -25.86 4.28 11.63
C ALA A 10 -25.65 4.35 10.11
N GLU A 11 -24.63 5.09 9.68
CA GLU A 11 -24.24 5.26 8.28
C GLU A 11 -22.96 4.45 7.98
N MET A 12 -22.77 4.09 6.71
CA MET A 12 -21.56 3.39 6.29
C MET A 12 -20.33 4.30 6.39
N PRO A 13 -19.22 3.82 6.95
CA PRO A 13 -17.99 4.59 7.03
C PRO A 13 -17.50 4.93 5.62
N ARG A 14 -16.91 6.13 5.48
CA ARG A 14 -16.34 6.60 4.21
C ARG A 14 -15.27 5.65 3.65
N TRP A 15 -14.56 4.97 4.54
CA TRP A 15 -13.62 3.91 4.21
C TRP A 15 -14.29 2.56 4.47
N ASN A 16 -14.93 2.00 3.44
CA ASN A 16 -15.58 0.69 3.50
C ASN A 16 -15.08 -0.29 2.41
N PHE A 17 -15.41 -1.56 2.59
CA PHE A 17 -15.13 -2.64 1.63
C PHE A 17 -16.41 -3.06 0.86
N THR A 18 -17.35 -2.15 0.60
CA THR A 18 -18.62 -2.51 -0.08
C THR A 18 -18.47 -2.61 -1.59
N ASP A 19 -17.67 -1.72 -2.17
CA ASP A 19 -17.42 -1.65 -3.61
C ASP A 19 -15.93 -1.82 -3.91
N PHE A 20 -15.64 -2.22 -5.14
CA PHE A 20 -14.26 -2.37 -5.60
C PHE A 20 -13.45 -1.07 -5.47
N GLY A 21 -14.03 0.08 -5.85
CA GLY A 21 -13.36 1.38 -5.77
C GLY A 21 -13.04 1.81 -4.34
N HIS A 22 -14.00 1.67 -3.42
CA HIS A 22 -13.79 1.95 -1.99
C HIS A 22 -12.73 1.02 -1.38
N SER A 23 -12.81 -0.27 -1.71
CA SER A 23 -11.83 -1.27 -1.27
C SER A 23 -10.41 -0.94 -1.74
N PHE A 24 -10.26 -0.54 -3.02
CA PHE A 24 -8.97 -0.15 -3.57
C PHE A 24 -8.37 1.06 -2.83
N MET A 25 -9.19 2.09 -2.56
CA MET A 25 -8.73 3.27 -1.83
C MET A 25 -8.29 2.93 -0.40
N ILE A 26 -8.94 1.98 0.28
CA ILE A 26 -8.49 1.51 1.59
C ILE A 26 -7.13 0.85 1.50
N ILE A 27 -6.93 -0.06 0.54
CA ILE A 27 -5.63 -0.73 0.39
C ILE A 27 -4.54 0.29 0.09
N PHE A 28 -4.82 1.28 -0.76
CA PHE A 28 -3.89 2.39 -1.00
C PHE A 28 -3.56 3.15 0.29
N ARG A 29 -4.57 3.50 1.11
CA ARG A 29 -4.38 4.15 2.41
C ARG A 29 -3.52 3.30 3.37
N VAL A 30 -3.75 1.99 3.41
CA VAL A 30 -2.96 1.03 4.20
C VAL A 30 -1.49 1.02 3.77
N LEU A 31 -1.20 1.05 2.46
CA LEU A 31 0.16 1.11 1.91
C LEU A 31 0.88 2.41 2.29
N CYS A 32 0.15 3.50 2.48
CA CYS A 32 0.71 4.77 2.96
C CYS A 32 1.01 4.78 4.47
N GLY A 33 0.68 3.70 5.20
CA GLY A 33 0.91 3.58 6.65
C GLY A 33 -0.31 3.82 7.53
N GLU A 34 -1.45 4.22 6.96
CA GLU A 34 -2.69 4.55 7.66
C GLU A 34 -3.61 3.33 7.78
N TRP A 35 -3.12 2.23 8.37
CA TRP A 35 -3.82 0.94 8.40
C TRP A 35 -4.56 0.65 9.71
N ILE A 36 -4.17 1.30 10.81
CA ILE A 36 -4.66 1.01 12.17
C ILE A 36 -6.16 1.30 12.28
N GLU A 37 -6.63 2.48 11.84
CA GLU A 37 -8.05 2.85 11.89
C GLU A 37 -8.92 1.85 11.11
N SER A 38 -8.56 1.56 9.87
CA SER A 38 -9.30 0.61 9.02
C SER A 38 -9.32 -0.80 9.62
N MET A 39 -8.27 -1.20 10.34
CA MET A 39 -8.21 -2.49 11.03
C MET A 39 -9.20 -2.52 12.21
N TRP A 40 -9.26 -1.47 13.03
CA TRP A 40 -10.21 -1.41 14.16
C TRP A 40 -11.66 -1.45 13.67
N ASP A 41 -11.99 -0.71 12.61
CA ASP A 41 -13.31 -0.74 11.97
C ASP A 41 -13.67 -2.13 11.44
N CYS A 42 -12.70 -2.82 10.83
CA CYS A 42 -12.90 -4.18 10.34
C CYS A 42 -13.06 -5.20 11.48
N MET A 43 -12.33 -5.03 12.58
CA MET A 43 -12.40 -5.90 13.75
C MET A 43 -13.75 -5.81 14.45
N LEU A 44 -14.35 -4.61 14.47
CA LEU A 44 -15.69 -4.38 15.00
C LEU A 44 -16.77 -5.16 14.21
N VAL A 45 -16.57 -5.34 12.90
CA VAL A 45 -17.56 -5.97 12.00
C VAL A 45 -17.33 -7.47 11.82
N THR A 46 -16.07 -7.91 11.70
CA THR A 46 -15.71 -9.28 11.29
C THR A 46 -14.96 -10.07 12.37
N GLY A 47 -14.56 -9.42 13.47
CA GLY A 47 -13.76 -10.03 14.54
C GLY A 47 -12.27 -10.11 14.20
N GLY A 48 -11.50 -10.84 15.02
CA GLY A 48 -10.03 -10.85 14.95
C GLY A 48 -9.40 -11.42 13.66
N ALA A 49 -10.19 -12.05 12.79
CA ALA A 49 -9.70 -12.60 11.52
C ALA A 49 -9.21 -11.53 10.52
N CYS A 50 -9.59 -10.26 10.69
CA CYS A 50 -9.11 -9.15 9.86
C CYS A 50 -7.66 -8.74 10.17
N VAL A 51 -7.17 -9.01 11.39
CA VAL A 51 -5.81 -8.64 11.81
C VAL A 51 -4.73 -9.26 10.92
N PRO A 52 -4.69 -10.59 10.69
CA PRO A 52 -3.69 -11.19 9.80
C PRO A 52 -3.81 -10.70 8.35
N PHE A 53 -5.01 -10.35 7.88
CA PHE A 53 -5.20 -9.78 6.54
C PHE A 53 -4.50 -8.42 6.40
N PHE A 54 -4.79 -7.47 7.31
CA PHE A 54 -4.16 -6.15 7.27
C PHE A 54 -2.64 -6.22 7.47
N LEU A 55 -2.17 -7.05 8.39
CA LEU A 55 -0.74 -7.25 8.62
C LEU A 55 -0.04 -7.84 7.38
N ALA A 56 -0.65 -8.84 6.73
CA ALA A 56 -0.10 -9.40 5.50
C ALA A 56 -0.06 -8.36 4.37
N THR A 57 -1.10 -7.53 4.22
CA THR A 57 -1.11 -6.44 3.23
C THR A 57 -0.01 -5.42 3.48
N VAL A 58 0.23 -5.01 4.73
CA VAL A 58 1.32 -4.07 5.06
C VAL A 58 2.69 -4.69 4.78
N VAL A 59 2.91 -5.95 5.17
CA VAL A 59 4.19 -6.64 4.93
C VAL A 59 4.45 -6.81 3.44
N ILE A 60 3.49 -7.35 2.68
CA ILE A 60 3.62 -7.56 1.24
C ILE A 60 3.75 -6.21 0.52
N GLY A 61 2.93 -5.24 0.91
CA GLY A 61 2.94 -3.88 0.37
C GLY A 61 4.30 -3.21 0.51
N ASN A 62 4.87 -3.23 1.72
CA ASN A 62 6.19 -2.67 1.96
C ASN A 62 7.28 -3.41 1.19
N LEU A 63 7.23 -4.75 1.10
CA LEU A 63 8.19 -5.51 0.29
C LEU A 63 8.12 -5.14 -1.18
N VAL A 64 6.91 -4.98 -1.73
CA VAL A 64 6.70 -4.57 -3.12
C VAL A 64 7.20 -3.14 -3.35
N VAL A 65 6.85 -2.19 -2.47
CA VAL A 65 7.27 -0.78 -2.56
C VAL A 65 8.79 -0.67 -2.45
N LEU A 66 9.41 -1.37 -1.51
CA LEU A 66 10.86 -1.39 -1.33
C LEU A 66 11.57 -2.00 -2.53
N ASN A 67 11.11 -3.15 -3.04
CA ASN A 67 11.70 -3.78 -4.21
C ASN A 67 11.58 -2.91 -5.47
N LEU A 68 10.44 -2.22 -5.64
CA LEU A 68 10.25 -1.28 -6.74
C LEU A 68 11.20 -0.08 -6.60
N PHE A 69 11.34 0.48 -5.40
CA PHE A 69 12.25 1.58 -5.13
C PHE A 69 13.71 1.19 -5.39
N LEU A 70 14.14 0.01 -4.93
CA LEU A 70 15.48 -0.52 -5.18
C LEU A 70 15.75 -0.75 -6.68
N ALA A 71 14.77 -1.30 -7.40
CA ALA A 71 14.88 -1.50 -8.85
C ALA A 71 15.04 -0.17 -9.60
N LEU A 72 14.28 0.86 -9.23
CA LEU A 72 14.38 2.20 -9.81
C LEU A 72 15.74 2.84 -9.51
N LEU A 73 16.22 2.75 -8.27
CA LEU A 73 17.55 3.25 -7.89
C LEU A 73 18.66 2.54 -8.67
N LEU A 74 18.61 1.21 -8.76
CA LEU A 74 19.60 0.45 -9.52
C LEU A 74 19.59 0.81 -11.00
N SER A 75 18.41 0.99 -11.60
CA SER A 75 18.27 1.44 -12.99
C SER A 75 18.85 2.86 -13.18
N SER A 76 18.62 3.76 -12.23
CA SER A 76 19.15 5.14 -12.26
C SER A 76 20.69 5.17 -12.12
N PHE A 77 21.24 4.43 -11.17
CA PHE A 77 22.69 4.38 -10.93
C PHE A 77 23.45 3.59 -12.00
N GLY A 78 22.86 2.50 -12.52
CA GLY A 78 23.41 1.74 -13.64
C GLY A 78 23.50 2.56 -14.93
N ALA A 79 22.47 3.37 -15.22
CA ALA A 79 22.47 4.28 -16.37
C ALA A 79 23.53 5.40 -16.26
N SER A 80 23.81 5.88 -15.05
CA SER A 80 24.80 6.95 -14.80
C SER A 80 26.24 6.48 -15.00
N ASN A 81 26.58 5.24 -14.58
CA ASN A 81 27.93 4.70 -14.71
C ASN A 81 28.23 4.16 -16.13
N LEU A 82 27.23 3.62 -16.83
CA LEU A 82 27.42 3.14 -18.22
C LEU A 82 27.46 4.28 -19.24
N SER A 83 26.71 5.38 -19.03
CA SER A 83 26.81 6.58 -19.87
C SER A 83 28.19 7.25 -19.77
N PHE A 84 28.87 7.18 -18.62
CA PHE A 84 30.26 7.62 -18.47
C PHE A 84 31.27 6.73 -19.22
N LEU A 85 31.00 5.42 -19.36
CA LEU A 85 31.83 4.50 -20.15
C LEU A 85 31.52 4.57 -21.66
N LEU A 86 30.32 5.01 -22.04
CA LEU A 86 29.91 5.25 -23.43
C LEU A 86 30.06 6.69 -23.89
N THR A 87 30.38 7.67 -23.01
CA THR A 87 30.98 8.92 -23.47
C THR A 87 32.33 8.55 -24.06
N PRO A 88 32.50 8.61 -25.39
CA PRO A 88 33.79 8.32 -25.98
C PRO A 88 34.79 9.25 -25.30
N LYS A 89 35.81 8.66 -24.66
CA LYS A 89 37.10 9.32 -24.48
C LYS A 89 37.49 9.81 -25.86
N ARG A 90 37.10 11.04 -26.21
CA ARG A 90 37.73 11.77 -27.29
C ARG A 90 39.13 12.03 -26.79
N THR A 91 39.99 11.05 -27.05
CA THR A 91 41.44 11.21 -27.05
C THR A 91 41.74 12.34 -28.02
N ARG A 92 41.83 13.55 -27.47
CA ARG A 92 42.65 14.65 -27.98
C ARG A 92 43.03 15.55 -26.83
#